data_AF-A0A1Q4F0T1-F1
#
_entry.id   AF-A0A1Q4F0T1-F1
#
_cell.length_a   1.000
_cell.length_b   1.000
_cell.length_c   1.000
_cell.angle_alpha   90.00
_cell.angle_beta   90.00
_cell.angle_gamma   90.00
#
_symmetry.space_group_name_H-M   'P 1'
#
loop_
_entity.id
_entity.type
_entity.pdbx_description
1 polymer ?
#
loop_
_entity_poly.entity_id
_entity_poly.type
_entity_poly.pdbx_seq_one_letter_code
_entity_poly.pdbx_strand_id
1 'polypeptide(L)'
;MKIYQLVLVLGVCLFAFSCKKSKDETTDTTDLFELPYNKASVENNKAFLEKEGRDFIKKIENVPDLQAVTVLEALGDLNTPDINYEARQMLNISRKSKKVGAVLKAVAEINKPSKRQKGLNELYGIFTYNSSTKEWDKAASSDRLSFIFPSAKNGTVNDANLTLTYKSSGIQATSANGEDTYELPSEISGDLKVGSATVLTLSSTHAYYSDGLPKTTDTKITMDEYSFSNVFKNENNIVDEVLSIKKADAQIFEFAVNSNNKNFNLQQLQDAEEVNDILSSANSLITIGNIKIAMWADIDQYVANRQDIEYPDWYDYFGNVEYDTPAYFAAEKQYYQAQDTANVRDARNEAEVMQKYTKAVVVNTQTSEIISSLEYAVKYGEEYCLPLSDGSEYCELDPYVDAILVFGDGSKIDFETFSDSGFEELKADYEDFTDKFK
;
A
#
# COMPACT_ATOMS: atom_id res chain seq x y z
N MET A 1 -16.03 -10.15 0.34
CA MET A 1 -14.79 -9.64 -0.30
C MET A 1 -13.64 -10.63 -0.03
N LYS A 2 -12.43 -10.54 -0.61
CA LYS A 2 -11.34 -11.51 -0.28
C LYS A 2 -10.43 -10.96 0.81
N ILE A 3 -10.04 -11.77 1.80
CA ILE A 3 -9.08 -11.39 2.88
C ILE A 3 -7.78 -10.80 2.31
N TYR A 4 -7.23 -11.40 1.25
CA TYR A 4 -6.00 -10.91 0.61
C TYR A 4 -6.19 -9.61 -0.19
N GLN A 5 -7.43 -9.20 -0.44
CA GLN A 5 -7.76 -7.84 -0.84
C GLN A 5 -7.89 -6.95 0.38
N LEU A 6 -8.53 -7.38 1.48
CA LEU A 6 -8.64 -6.60 2.72
C LEU A 6 -7.26 -6.17 3.27
N VAL A 7 -6.26 -7.07 3.29
CA VAL A 7 -4.88 -6.74 3.71
C VAL A 7 -4.16 -5.82 2.71
N LEU A 8 -4.54 -5.82 1.43
CA LEU A 8 -3.99 -4.89 0.42
C LEU A 8 -4.74 -3.55 0.40
N VAL A 9 -6.01 -3.54 0.78
CA VAL A 9 -6.86 -2.37 1.06
C VAL A 9 -6.35 -1.67 2.31
N LEU A 10 -5.97 -2.41 3.36
CA LEU A 10 -5.22 -1.90 4.51
C LEU A 10 -3.82 -1.34 4.16
N GLY A 11 -3.33 -1.55 2.92
CA GLY A 11 -2.09 -0.92 2.41
C GLY A 11 -2.31 0.15 1.33
N VAL A 12 -3.54 0.36 0.84
CA VAL A 12 -3.87 1.26 -0.28
C VAL A 12 -4.97 2.28 0.05
N CYS A 13 -5.91 1.93 0.93
CA CYS A 13 -6.90 2.87 1.49
C CYS A 13 -6.33 3.71 2.65
N LEU A 14 -5.05 3.52 3.01
CA LEU A 14 -4.29 4.42 3.90
C LEU A 14 -4.03 5.81 3.29
N PHE A 15 -4.41 6.04 2.02
CA PHE A 15 -4.53 7.38 1.45
C PHE A 15 -5.84 8.11 1.84
N ALA A 16 -6.74 7.49 2.63
CA ALA A 16 -7.98 8.11 3.09
C ALA A 16 -8.21 7.98 4.61
N PHE A 17 -8.17 6.77 5.20
CA PHE A 17 -8.57 6.55 6.60
C PHE A 17 -7.77 5.48 7.35
N SER A 18 -7.06 5.87 8.42
CA SER A 18 -6.67 5.06 9.62
C SER A 18 -5.87 5.94 10.62
N CYS A 19 -5.66 5.50 11.89
CA CYS A 19 -4.47 5.73 12.76
C CYS A 19 -4.44 6.38 14.24
N LYS A 20 -4.92 5.87 15.41
CA LYS A 20 -4.31 6.25 16.76
C LYS A 20 -3.12 5.41 17.27
N LYS A 21 -2.10 6.12 17.76
CA LYS A 21 -1.19 5.81 18.89
C LYS A 21 -1.65 4.73 19.89
N SER A 22 -0.74 3.83 20.25
CA SER A 22 -0.58 3.28 21.61
C SER A 22 0.73 3.78 22.26
N LYS A 23 0.89 3.56 23.57
CA LYS A 23 2.13 3.89 24.31
C LYS A 23 2.86 2.61 24.70
N ASP A 24 3.80 2.18 23.88
CA ASP A 24 5.09 1.57 24.28
C ASP A 24 6.02 1.51 23.05
N GLU A 25 7.27 1.08 23.21
CA GLU A 25 8.37 1.41 22.30
C GLU A 25 8.32 0.78 20.89
N THR A 26 7.74 1.46 19.90
CA THR A 26 8.46 1.88 18.67
C THR A 26 7.71 2.94 17.86
N THR A 27 8.44 3.87 17.23
CA THR A 27 7.91 4.96 16.37
C THR A 27 6.75 5.78 16.98
N ASP A 28 6.98 6.45 18.11
CA ASP A 28 6.03 7.45 18.61
C ASP A 28 5.99 8.66 17.64
N THR A 29 4.86 8.81 16.94
CA THR A 29 4.59 9.92 16.00
C THR A 29 4.11 11.19 16.71
N THR A 30 3.85 11.15 18.02
CA THR A 30 3.14 12.25 18.73
C THR A 30 3.97 13.52 18.79
N ASP A 31 5.26 13.38 19.05
CA ASP A 31 6.23 14.47 19.05
C ASP A 31 6.18 15.24 17.72
N LEU A 32 5.89 14.57 16.59
CA LEU A 32 5.77 15.18 15.27
C LEU A 32 4.52 16.06 15.11
N PHE A 33 3.41 15.71 15.78
CA PHE A 33 2.18 16.51 15.81
C PHE A 33 2.24 17.68 16.80
N GLU A 34 3.27 17.75 17.64
CA GLU A 34 3.50 18.82 18.63
C GLU A 34 4.67 19.74 18.25
N LEU A 35 5.31 19.51 17.10
CA LEU A 35 6.37 20.38 16.55
C LEU A 35 5.83 21.78 16.18
N PRO A 36 6.66 22.84 16.27
CA PRO A 36 6.31 24.15 15.73
C PRO A 36 6.18 24.10 14.20
N TYR A 37 5.29 24.92 13.63
CA TYR A 37 5.29 25.14 12.19
C TYR A 37 6.50 25.97 11.74
N ASN A 38 7.03 25.64 10.56
CA ASN A 38 8.06 26.46 9.91
C ASN A 38 7.46 27.79 9.43
N LYS A 39 8.34 28.72 9.02
CA LYS A 39 7.94 30.06 8.57
C LYS A 39 8.33 30.33 7.11
N ALA A 40 8.45 29.27 6.33
CA ALA A 40 8.63 29.35 4.88
C ALA A 40 7.26 29.50 4.21
N SER A 41 7.21 30.23 3.09
CA SER A 41 5.99 30.33 2.27
C SER A 41 5.70 29.00 1.55
N VAL A 42 4.50 28.86 1.02
CA VAL A 42 4.06 27.68 0.26
C VAL A 42 5.04 27.32 -0.87
N GLU A 43 5.57 28.30 -1.60
CA GLU A 43 6.49 28.08 -2.73
C GLU A 43 7.85 27.56 -2.26
N ASN A 44 8.38 28.10 -1.16
CA ASN A 44 9.62 27.61 -0.56
C ASN A 44 9.46 26.19 0.00
N ASN A 45 8.29 25.88 0.56
CA ASN A 45 7.94 24.53 1.00
C ASN A 45 7.78 23.55 -0.18
N LYS A 46 7.12 23.95 -1.29
CA LYS A 46 7.08 23.17 -2.53
C LYS A 46 8.48 22.86 -3.05
N ALA A 47 9.34 23.88 -3.18
CA ALA A 47 10.71 23.72 -3.67
C ALA A 47 11.56 22.78 -2.78
N PHE A 48 11.37 22.79 -1.46
CA PHE A 48 11.99 21.81 -0.56
C PHE A 48 11.49 20.39 -0.82
N LEU A 49 10.16 20.19 -0.90
CA LEU A 49 9.55 18.89 -1.13
C LEU A 49 9.94 18.31 -2.51
N GLU A 50 9.94 19.14 -3.55
CA GLU A 50 10.38 18.75 -4.89
C GLU A 50 11.85 18.30 -4.88
N LYS A 51 12.74 19.11 -4.31
CA LYS A 51 14.17 18.78 -4.19
C LYS A 51 14.40 17.45 -3.47
N GLU A 52 13.77 17.24 -2.31
CA GLU A 52 13.95 16.00 -1.54
C GLU A 52 13.35 14.78 -2.26
N GLY A 53 12.23 14.93 -2.96
CA GLY A 53 11.68 13.89 -3.83
C GLY A 53 12.62 13.52 -4.98
N ARG A 54 13.23 14.51 -5.65
CA ARG A 54 14.20 14.29 -6.74
C ARG A 54 15.50 13.68 -6.24
N ASP A 55 15.97 14.12 -5.08
CA ASP A 55 17.12 13.51 -4.40
C ASP A 55 16.80 12.10 -3.88
N PHE A 56 15.53 11.69 -3.78
CA PHE A 56 15.13 10.30 -3.59
C PHE A 56 15.14 9.51 -4.91
N ILE A 57 14.57 10.05 -6.00
CA ILE A 57 14.63 9.39 -7.33
C ILE A 57 16.08 9.10 -7.72
N LYS A 58 17.00 10.07 -7.61
CA LYS A 58 18.45 9.91 -7.89
C LYS A 58 19.16 8.90 -6.98
N LYS A 59 18.57 8.55 -5.82
CA LYS A 59 19.10 7.47 -4.97
C LYS A 59 18.69 6.10 -5.48
N ILE A 60 17.52 5.96 -6.13
CA ILE A 60 16.97 4.69 -6.64
C ILE A 60 17.06 4.51 -8.16
N GLU A 61 17.47 5.53 -8.92
CA GLU A 61 17.43 5.52 -10.39
C GLU A 61 18.23 4.38 -11.04
N ASN A 62 19.25 3.86 -10.34
CA ASN A 62 20.13 2.77 -10.81
C ASN A 62 19.64 1.38 -10.40
N VAL A 63 18.53 1.25 -9.65
CA VAL A 63 17.93 -0.06 -9.33
C VAL A 63 17.56 -0.88 -10.58
N PRO A 64 16.97 -0.33 -11.67
CA PRO A 64 16.82 -1.09 -12.93
C PRO A 64 18.13 -1.63 -13.49
N ASP A 65 19.22 -0.90 -13.30
CA ASP A 65 20.52 -1.14 -13.93
C ASP A 65 21.39 -2.16 -13.14
N LEU A 66 20.87 -2.72 -12.03
CA LEU A 66 21.57 -3.71 -11.21
C LEU A 66 21.72 -5.06 -11.90
N GLN A 67 22.84 -5.75 -11.66
CA GLN A 67 23.10 -7.05 -12.28
C GLN A 67 22.03 -8.09 -11.90
N ALA A 68 21.54 -8.05 -10.65
CA ALA A 68 20.44 -8.88 -10.20
C ALA A 68 19.15 -8.67 -11.01
N VAL A 69 18.79 -7.42 -11.34
CA VAL A 69 17.58 -7.10 -12.10
C VAL A 69 17.69 -7.61 -13.53
N THR A 70 18.82 -7.37 -14.20
CA THR A 70 19.11 -7.85 -15.56
C THR A 70 19.08 -9.39 -15.66
N VAL A 71 19.69 -10.09 -14.70
CA VAL A 71 19.73 -11.57 -14.68
C VAL A 71 18.34 -12.15 -14.39
N LEU A 72 17.55 -11.48 -13.56
CA LEU A 72 16.17 -11.86 -13.31
C LEU A 72 15.28 -11.63 -14.55
N GLU A 73 15.47 -10.56 -15.33
CA GLU A 73 14.79 -10.41 -16.63
C GLU A 73 15.12 -11.57 -17.58
N ALA A 74 16.41 -11.95 -17.66
CA ALA A 74 16.85 -13.07 -18.49
C ALA A 74 16.18 -14.40 -18.10
N LEU A 75 15.90 -14.62 -16.80
CA LEU A 75 15.09 -15.75 -16.31
C LEU A 75 13.59 -15.59 -16.65
N GLY A 76 13.07 -14.37 -16.56
CA GLY A 76 11.66 -14.05 -16.82
C GLY A 76 11.23 -14.24 -18.28
N ASP A 77 12.17 -14.04 -19.22
CA ASP A 77 12.04 -14.34 -20.66
C ASP A 77 11.99 -15.84 -20.98
N LEU A 78 12.49 -16.70 -20.09
CA LEU A 78 12.47 -18.15 -20.31
C LEU A 78 11.06 -18.70 -20.07
N ASN A 79 10.73 -19.79 -20.77
CA ASN A 79 9.55 -20.58 -20.47
C ASN A 79 9.81 -21.39 -19.18
N THR A 80 9.75 -20.73 -18.04
CA THR A 80 10.00 -21.29 -16.70
C THR A 80 9.08 -22.49 -16.45
N PRO A 81 9.56 -23.58 -15.80
CA PRO A 81 8.72 -24.73 -15.46
C PRO A 81 7.52 -24.33 -14.61
N ASP A 82 6.44 -25.11 -14.67
CA ASP A 82 5.18 -24.78 -13.98
C ASP A 82 5.26 -25.07 -12.47
N ILE A 83 5.93 -24.17 -11.75
CA ILE A 83 6.23 -24.23 -10.32
C ILE A 83 5.18 -23.48 -9.48
N ASN A 84 5.12 -23.77 -8.17
CA ASN A 84 4.19 -23.15 -7.23
C ASN A 84 4.57 -21.70 -6.90
N TYR A 85 3.60 -20.98 -6.33
CA TYR A 85 3.55 -19.56 -6.03
C TYR A 85 4.80 -18.98 -5.38
N GLU A 86 5.38 -19.57 -4.34
CA GLU A 86 6.54 -19.01 -3.64
C GLU A 86 7.73 -18.80 -4.57
N ALA A 87 8.02 -19.80 -5.41
CA ALA A 87 9.00 -19.69 -6.47
C ALA A 87 8.50 -18.79 -7.61
N ARG A 88 7.20 -18.81 -7.95
CA ARG A 88 6.62 -17.83 -8.87
C ARG A 88 6.69 -16.39 -8.36
N GLN A 89 6.80 -16.11 -7.07
CA GLN A 89 6.94 -14.75 -6.53
C GLN A 89 8.35 -14.21 -6.82
N MET A 90 9.37 -15.04 -6.67
CA MET A 90 10.71 -14.74 -7.19
C MET A 90 10.72 -14.63 -8.73
N LEU A 91 9.95 -15.44 -9.46
CA LEU A 91 9.74 -15.24 -10.90
C LEU A 91 8.88 -14.02 -11.25
N ASN A 92 8.06 -13.50 -10.33
CA ASN A 92 7.25 -12.30 -10.52
C ASN A 92 8.06 -11.03 -10.22
N ILE A 93 9.09 -11.12 -9.35
CA ILE A 93 10.23 -10.20 -9.44
C ILE A 93 10.84 -10.37 -10.83
N SER A 94 11.19 -11.57 -11.27
CA SER A 94 11.88 -11.78 -12.56
C SER A 94 11.14 -11.26 -13.81
N ARG A 95 9.80 -11.18 -13.76
CA ARG A 95 8.95 -10.63 -14.84
C ARG A 95 8.58 -9.15 -14.66
N LYS A 96 9.04 -8.51 -13.58
CA LYS A 96 8.74 -7.10 -13.22
C LYS A 96 9.90 -6.40 -12.49
N SER A 97 11.12 -6.94 -12.57
CA SER A 97 12.28 -6.58 -11.74
C SER A 97 12.69 -5.14 -11.98
N LYS A 98 12.55 -4.71 -13.24
CA LYS A 98 12.40 -3.33 -13.68
C LYS A 98 11.19 -2.58 -13.08
N LYS A 99 10.86 -2.65 -11.78
CA LYS A 99 10.04 -1.67 -11.05
C LYS A 99 10.39 -1.76 -9.56
N VAL A 100 10.88 -0.68 -8.95
CA VAL A 100 11.09 -0.62 -7.48
C VAL A 100 9.81 -0.97 -6.72
N GLY A 101 8.65 -0.48 -7.18
CA GLY A 101 7.34 -0.85 -6.62
C GLY A 101 6.97 -2.33 -6.79
N ALA A 102 7.51 -3.04 -7.79
CA ALA A 102 7.31 -4.49 -7.92
C ALA A 102 8.29 -5.29 -7.04
N VAL A 103 9.50 -4.80 -6.80
CA VAL A 103 10.42 -5.36 -5.80
C VAL A 103 9.82 -5.21 -4.40
N LEU A 104 9.39 -4.01 -4.01
CA LEU A 104 8.67 -3.76 -2.75
C LEU A 104 7.41 -4.64 -2.63
N LYS A 105 6.58 -4.69 -3.68
CA LYS A 105 5.41 -5.57 -3.70
C LYS A 105 5.80 -7.03 -3.52
N ALA A 106 6.85 -7.53 -4.19
CA ALA A 106 7.27 -8.91 -3.99
C ALA A 106 7.79 -9.16 -2.57
N VAL A 107 8.54 -8.24 -1.96
CA VAL A 107 8.95 -8.34 -0.55
C VAL A 107 7.72 -8.43 0.37
N ALA A 108 6.65 -7.68 0.09
CA ALA A 108 5.38 -7.78 0.81
C ALA A 108 4.48 -8.98 0.41
N GLU A 109 4.78 -9.68 -0.69
CA GLU A 109 3.95 -10.78 -1.22
C GLU A 109 4.65 -12.15 -1.30
N ILE A 110 5.93 -12.28 -0.93
CA ILE A 110 6.62 -13.57 -0.73
C ILE A 110 5.92 -14.41 0.34
N ASN A 111 5.28 -13.73 1.30
CA ASN A 111 4.68 -14.32 2.50
C ASN A 111 3.19 -14.66 2.33
N LYS A 112 2.62 -14.42 1.14
CA LYS A 112 1.20 -14.69 0.87
C LYS A 112 0.98 -16.15 0.49
N PRO A 113 0.05 -16.87 1.13
CA PRO A 113 -0.35 -18.20 0.68
C PRO A 113 -1.18 -18.13 -0.60
N SER A 114 -1.26 -19.25 -1.31
CA SER A 114 -1.80 -19.36 -2.67
C SER A 114 -2.79 -20.52 -2.78
N LYS A 115 -3.80 -20.37 -3.65
CA LYS A 115 -4.87 -21.35 -3.89
C LYS A 115 -4.43 -22.62 -4.64
N ARG A 116 -3.14 -22.97 -4.66
CA ARG A 116 -2.56 -24.14 -5.37
C ARG A 116 -1.27 -24.68 -4.71
N GLN A 117 -1.15 -24.60 -3.38
CA GLN A 117 0.11 -24.89 -2.71
C GLN A 117 0.32 -26.37 -2.37
N LYS A 118 1.27 -26.98 -3.10
CA LYS A 118 2.20 -28.00 -2.58
C LYS A 118 3.39 -27.28 -1.97
N GLY A 119 3.91 -27.72 -0.82
CA GLY A 119 5.00 -27.00 -0.14
C GLY A 119 6.24 -26.87 -1.03
N LEU A 120 7.09 -25.85 -0.83
CA LEU A 120 8.29 -25.66 -1.68
C LEU A 120 9.25 -26.88 -1.60
N ASN A 121 9.23 -27.59 -0.47
CA ASN A 121 9.86 -28.89 -0.26
C ASN A 121 9.40 -29.98 -1.26
N GLU A 122 8.14 -30.00 -1.67
CA GLU A 122 7.62 -30.89 -2.73
C GLU A 122 8.09 -30.52 -4.14
N LEU A 123 8.63 -29.31 -4.33
CA LEU A 123 9.14 -28.83 -5.61
C LEU A 123 10.65 -28.93 -5.78
N TYR A 124 11.37 -29.35 -4.73
CA TYR A 124 12.82 -29.46 -4.75
C TYR A 124 13.34 -30.24 -5.96
N GLY A 125 14.47 -29.75 -6.46
CA GLY A 125 14.96 -30.06 -7.80
C GLY A 125 15.85 -28.97 -8.36
N ILE A 126 16.72 -29.38 -9.28
CA ILE A 126 17.67 -28.51 -9.96
C ILE A 126 17.27 -28.52 -11.44
N PHE A 127 16.78 -27.39 -11.92
CA PHE A 127 16.33 -27.18 -13.29
C PHE A 127 17.44 -26.48 -14.07
N THR A 128 18.00 -27.15 -15.08
CA THR A 128 19.05 -26.59 -15.94
C THR A 128 18.45 -26.23 -17.29
N TYR A 129 18.57 -24.98 -17.73
CA TYR A 129 18.03 -24.55 -19.02
C TYR A 129 18.85 -25.10 -20.18
N ASN A 130 18.17 -25.64 -21.18
CA ASN A 130 18.80 -26.19 -22.37
C ASN A 130 18.57 -25.25 -23.56
N SER A 131 19.55 -24.40 -23.87
CA SER A 131 19.42 -23.38 -24.92
C SER A 131 19.23 -23.95 -26.34
N SER A 132 19.43 -25.26 -26.52
CA SER A 132 19.26 -25.94 -27.82
C SER A 132 17.81 -26.40 -28.04
N THR A 133 17.14 -26.92 -27.00
CA THR A 133 15.73 -27.33 -27.06
C THR A 133 14.76 -26.22 -26.62
N LYS A 134 15.26 -25.25 -25.84
CA LYS A 134 14.50 -24.23 -25.08
C LYS A 134 13.64 -24.81 -23.95
N GLU A 135 14.05 -25.97 -23.43
CA GLU A 135 13.37 -26.68 -22.33
C GLU A 135 14.25 -26.68 -21.06
N TRP A 136 13.75 -27.28 -19.98
CA TRP A 136 14.46 -27.37 -18.70
C TRP A 136 14.71 -28.83 -18.30
N ASP A 137 15.98 -29.21 -18.22
CA ASP A 137 16.42 -30.51 -17.72
C ASP A 137 16.31 -30.53 -16.19
N LYS A 138 15.35 -31.30 -15.62
CA LYS A 138 15.15 -31.42 -14.17
C LYS A 138 15.95 -32.59 -13.58
N ALA A 139 16.90 -32.28 -12.69
CA ALA A 139 17.44 -33.22 -11.72
C ALA A 139 16.70 -33.15 -10.37
N ALA A 140 16.73 -34.22 -9.59
CA ALA A 140 16.15 -34.26 -8.24
C ALA A 140 17.05 -33.57 -7.21
N SER A 141 16.43 -32.96 -6.20
CA SER A 141 17.05 -32.50 -4.96
C SER A 141 16.04 -32.72 -3.82
N SER A 142 16.54 -32.85 -2.59
CA SER A 142 15.74 -32.98 -1.36
C SER A 142 16.00 -31.84 -0.37
N ASP A 143 16.74 -30.81 -0.81
CA ASP A 143 17.27 -29.73 0.02
C ASP A 143 16.94 -28.32 -0.52
N ARG A 144 16.71 -28.17 -1.83
CA ARG A 144 16.52 -26.87 -2.48
C ARG A 144 15.78 -26.93 -3.81
N LEU A 145 15.26 -25.78 -4.21
CA LEU A 145 14.91 -25.47 -5.59
C LEU A 145 16.05 -24.66 -6.22
N SER A 146 16.46 -24.98 -7.45
CA SER A 146 17.50 -24.24 -8.17
C SER A 146 17.18 -24.13 -9.66
N PHE A 147 17.42 -22.96 -10.24
CA PHE A 147 17.39 -22.70 -11.67
C PHE A 147 18.79 -22.31 -12.14
N ILE A 148 19.34 -23.06 -13.08
CA ILE A 148 20.67 -22.86 -13.68
C ILE A 148 20.46 -22.46 -15.14
N PHE A 149 20.80 -21.23 -15.50
CA PHE A 149 20.36 -20.58 -16.75
C PHE A 149 21.34 -19.48 -17.21
N PRO A 150 21.17 -18.89 -18.41
CA PRO A 150 22.04 -17.83 -18.91
C PRO A 150 21.75 -16.47 -18.25
N SER A 151 22.79 -15.79 -17.78
CA SER A 151 22.71 -14.47 -17.13
C SER A 151 22.19 -13.34 -18.03
N ALA A 152 22.25 -13.53 -19.35
CA ALA A 152 21.90 -12.54 -20.37
C ALA A 152 20.80 -13.06 -21.32
N LYS A 153 19.93 -12.15 -21.75
CA LYS A 153 18.86 -12.40 -22.74
C LYS A 153 19.45 -12.99 -24.04
N ASN A 154 18.89 -14.11 -24.50
CA ASN A 154 19.40 -14.92 -25.62
C ASN A 154 20.79 -15.59 -25.41
N GLY A 155 21.31 -15.63 -24.17
CA GLY A 155 22.53 -16.35 -23.84
C GLY A 155 22.41 -17.87 -24.02
N THR A 156 23.55 -18.54 -24.15
CA THR A 156 23.66 -20.00 -24.36
C THR A 156 24.59 -20.70 -23.35
N VAL A 157 25.23 -19.94 -22.47
CA VAL A 157 26.06 -20.45 -21.37
C VAL A 157 25.26 -20.30 -20.09
N ASN A 158 25.09 -21.38 -19.32
CA ASN A 158 24.42 -21.30 -18.02
C ASN A 158 25.41 -20.87 -16.94
N ASP A 159 25.59 -19.56 -16.80
CA ASP A 159 26.44 -18.90 -15.82
C ASP A 159 25.68 -18.31 -14.62
N ALA A 160 24.34 -18.20 -14.71
CA ALA A 160 23.49 -17.79 -13.59
C ALA A 160 22.91 -18.99 -12.84
N ASN A 161 22.78 -18.87 -11.51
CA ASN A 161 22.07 -19.82 -10.66
C ASN A 161 21.21 -19.07 -9.63
N LEU A 162 19.88 -19.23 -9.72
CA LEU A 162 18.94 -18.85 -8.66
C LEU A 162 18.65 -20.07 -7.79
N THR A 163 19.07 -20.04 -6.53
CA THR A 163 18.76 -21.07 -5.52
C THR A 163 17.77 -20.54 -4.48
N LEU A 164 16.82 -21.39 -4.07
CA LEU A 164 15.80 -21.12 -3.05
C LEU A 164 15.69 -22.31 -2.09
N THR A 165 15.56 -22.05 -0.80
CA THR A 165 15.28 -23.07 0.23
C THR A 165 14.10 -22.67 1.11
N TYR A 166 13.43 -23.67 1.69
CA TYR A 166 12.26 -23.53 2.55
C TYR A 166 12.41 -24.42 3.78
N LYS A 167 11.94 -23.90 4.91
CA LYS A 167 11.88 -24.60 6.19
C LYS A 167 10.46 -24.51 6.71
N SER A 168 9.85 -25.67 7.00
CA SER A 168 8.53 -25.74 7.63
C SER A 168 8.51 -25.01 8.98
N SER A 169 7.37 -24.43 9.35
CA SER A 169 7.08 -23.97 10.72
C SER A 169 6.40 -25.04 11.58
N GLY A 170 5.92 -26.14 10.98
CA GLY A 170 5.00 -27.10 11.59
C GLY A 170 3.57 -26.57 11.76
N ILE A 171 3.30 -25.30 11.47
CA ILE A 171 1.95 -24.72 11.48
C ILE A 171 1.32 -24.91 10.11
N GLN A 172 0.03 -25.26 10.11
CA GLN A 172 -0.81 -25.31 8.92
C GLN A 172 -1.83 -24.18 8.96
N ALA A 173 -2.17 -23.64 7.80
CA ALA A 173 -3.29 -22.73 7.62
C ALA A 173 -4.25 -23.27 6.56
N THR A 174 -5.53 -22.90 6.69
CA THR A 174 -6.58 -23.27 5.74
C THR A 174 -6.83 -22.10 4.78
N SER A 175 -7.26 -22.39 3.56
CA SER A 175 -7.64 -21.38 2.58
C SER A 175 -8.96 -20.71 2.96
N ALA A 176 -9.21 -19.50 2.47
CA ALA A 176 -10.43 -18.71 2.72
C ALA A 176 -11.75 -19.36 2.24
N ASN A 177 -11.66 -20.52 1.59
CA ASN A 177 -12.77 -21.36 1.13
C ASN A 177 -12.98 -22.60 2.01
N GLY A 178 -12.10 -22.86 2.98
CA GLY A 178 -12.13 -24.06 3.85
C GLY A 178 -11.64 -25.35 3.19
N GLU A 179 -11.34 -25.34 1.88
CA GLU A 179 -11.11 -26.55 1.08
C GLU A 179 -9.65 -27.01 1.04
N ASP A 180 -8.68 -26.09 1.18
CA ASP A 180 -7.25 -26.39 1.07
C ASP A 180 -6.53 -26.11 2.39
N THR A 181 -5.68 -27.03 2.84
CA THR A 181 -4.78 -26.83 3.99
C THR A 181 -3.34 -26.95 3.54
N TYR A 182 -2.48 -26.00 3.93
CA TYR A 182 -1.10 -25.88 3.48
C TYR A 182 -0.14 -25.58 4.64
N GLU A 183 1.13 -25.99 4.49
CA GLU A 183 2.18 -25.83 5.50
C GLU A 183 2.87 -24.46 5.37
N LEU A 184 2.95 -23.71 6.49
CA LEU A 184 3.55 -22.37 6.50
C LEU A 184 5.08 -22.42 6.69
N PRO A 185 5.86 -21.57 6.01
CA PRO A 185 7.31 -21.49 6.18
C PRO A 185 7.69 -20.86 7.53
N SER A 186 8.65 -21.42 8.29
CA SER A 186 9.38 -20.64 9.30
C SER A 186 10.52 -19.82 8.70
N GLU A 187 11.03 -20.24 7.54
CA GLU A 187 12.15 -19.61 6.84
C GLU A 187 12.02 -19.84 5.33
N ILE A 188 12.25 -18.79 4.54
CA ILE A 188 12.54 -18.86 3.11
C ILE A 188 13.85 -18.11 2.89
N SER A 189 14.82 -18.73 2.23
CA SER A 189 16.08 -18.07 1.88
C SER A 189 16.45 -18.35 0.43
N GLY A 190 17.26 -17.46 -0.16
CA GLY A 190 17.66 -17.60 -1.54
C GLY A 190 18.88 -16.79 -1.92
N ASP A 191 19.54 -17.22 -2.98
CA ASP A 191 20.67 -16.51 -3.58
C ASP A 191 20.60 -16.58 -5.11
N LEU A 192 20.96 -15.48 -5.75
CA LEU A 192 21.22 -15.42 -7.19
C LEU A 192 22.71 -15.19 -7.37
N LYS A 193 23.37 -16.10 -8.09
CA LYS A 193 24.79 -15.99 -8.44
C LYS A 193 24.97 -15.85 -9.95
N VAL A 194 25.99 -15.10 -10.35
CA VAL A 194 26.54 -15.07 -11.71
C VAL A 194 28.01 -15.49 -11.62
N GLY A 195 28.34 -16.64 -12.20
CA GLY A 195 29.63 -17.30 -11.98
C GLY A 195 29.83 -17.64 -10.50
N SER A 196 30.73 -16.89 -9.83
CA SER A 196 31.00 -17.00 -8.40
C SER A 196 30.49 -15.82 -7.55
N ALA A 197 29.99 -14.75 -8.17
CA ALA A 197 29.50 -13.57 -7.45
C ALA A 197 28.02 -13.71 -7.10
N THR A 198 27.66 -13.48 -5.84
CA THR A 198 26.25 -13.35 -5.42
C THR A 198 25.78 -11.93 -5.72
N VAL A 199 24.75 -11.79 -6.54
CA VAL A 199 24.19 -10.49 -6.96
C VAL A 199 22.86 -10.17 -6.26
N LEU A 200 22.13 -11.19 -5.81
CA LEU A 200 20.95 -11.03 -4.94
C LEU A 200 20.99 -12.03 -3.80
N THR A 201 20.56 -11.61 -2.61
CA THR A 201 20.17 -12.50 -1.51
C THR A 201 18.74 -12.21 -1.06
N LEU A 202 17.98 -13.27 -0.76
CA LEU A 202 16.71 -13.24 -0.03
C LEU A 202 16.91 -13.91 1.33
N SER A 203 16.44 -13.26 2.39
CA SER A 203 16.25 -13.87 3.72
C SER A 203 14.86 -13.50 4.25
N SER A 204 14.05 -14.49 4.56
CA SER A 204 12.69 -14.33 5.07
C SER A 204 12.47 -15.25 6.26
N THR A 205 11.99 -14.72 7.38
CA THR A 205 11.72 -15.49 8.61
C THR A 205 10.34 -15.17 9.15
N HIS A 206 9.64 -16.17 9.70
CA HIS A 206 8.23 -16.05 10.10
C HIS A 206 7.94 -16.76 11.40
N ALA A 207 7.00 -16.20 12.17
CA ALA A 207 6.30 -16.89 13.24
C ALA A 207 4.79 -16.65 13.10
N TYR A 208 3.99 -17.62 13.56
CA TYR A 208 2.54 -17.61 13.47
C TYR A 208 1.90 -17.93 14.81
N TYR A 209 0.65 -17.53 14.96
CA TYR A 209 -0.27 -18.10 15.95
C TYR A 209 -0.74 -19.49 15.51
N SER A 210 -1.37 -20.24 16.44
CA SER A 210 -1.77 -21.64 16.21
C SER A 210 -2.93 -21.82 15.21
N ASP A 211 -3.59 -20.74 14.81
CA ASP A 211 -4.59 -20.67 13.74
C ASP A 211 -3.98 -20.32 12.37
N GLY A 212 -2.66 -20.12 12.29
CA GLY A 212 -1.96 -19.69 11.09
C GLY A 212 -1.92 -18.18 10.86
N LEU A 213 -2.47 -17.35 11.76
CA LEU A 213 -2.36 -15.90 11.66
C LEU A 213 -0.88 -15.47 11.83
N PRO A 214 -0.31 -14.62 10.96
CA PRO A 214 1.04 -14.10 11.14
C PRO A 214 1.22 -13.39 12.49
N LYS A 215 2.32 -13.71 13.17
CA LYS A 215 2.75 -13.12 14.45
C LYS A 215 3.99 -12.26 14.27
N THR A 216 4.97 -12.74 13.51
CA THR A 216 6.09 -11.92 13.03
C THR A 216 6.48 -12.34 11.62
N THR A 217 7.08 -11.42 10.88
CA THR A 217 7.64 -11.65 9.55
C THR A 217 8.74 -10.63 9.32
N ASP A 218 9.94 -11.09 8.98
CA ASP A 218 11.07 -10.24 8.56
C ASP A 218 11.56 -10.78 7.22
N THR A 219 11.26 -10.05 6.15
CA THR A 219 11.65 -10.37 4.77
C THR A 219 12.58 -9.28 4.25
N LYS A 220 13.81 -9.66 3.86
CA LYS A 220 14.82 -8.77 3.29
C LYS A 220 15.34 -9.31 1.97
N ILE A 221 15.38 -8.44 0.95
CA ILE A 221 16.13 -8.65 -0.29
C ILE A 221 17.29 -7.67 -0.33
N THR A 222 18.49 -8.15 -0.67
CA THR A 222 19.68 -7.32 -0.90
C THR A 222 20.14 -7.51 -2.35
N MET A 223 20.43 -6.41 -3.06
CA MET A 223 20.96 -6.39 -4.43
C MET A 223 22.05 -5.31 -4.52
N ASP A 224 23.30 -5.73 -4.71
CA ASP A 224 24.48 -4.88 -4.65
C ASP A 224 24.48 -3.96 -3.40
N GLU A 225 24.43 -2.63 -3.55
CA GLU A 225 24.38 -1.67 -2.44
C GLU A 225 22.97 -1.49 -1.83
N TYR A 226 21.91 -2.02 -2.45
CA TYR A 226 20.53 -1.77 -2.03
C TYR A 226 20.00 -2.90 -1.14
N SER A 227 19.21 -2.55 -0.13
CA SER A 227 18.36 -3.53 0.55
C SER A 227 16.94 -3.06 0.74
N PHE A 228 15.99 -3.93 0.44
CA PHE A 228 14.54 -3.75 0.55
C PHE A 228 14.05 -4.67 1.67
N SER A 229 13.25 -4.16 2.60
CA SER A 229 12.69 -4.95 3.71
C SER A 229 11.19 -4.80 3.85
N ASN A 230 10.54 -5.83 4.37
CA ASN A 230 9.28 -5.75 5.10
C ASN A 230 9.45 -6.40 6.47
N VAL A 231 9.17 -5.66 7.54
CA VAL A 231 9.12 -6.18 8.91
C VAL A 231 7.69 -6.01 9.43
N PHE A 232 6.98 -7.12 9.57
CA PHE A 232 5.63 -7.18 10.14
C PHE A 232 5.66 -7.83 11.54
N LYS A 233 4.85 -7.31 12.45
CA LYS A 233 4.57 -7.90 13.78
C LYS A 233 3.09 -7.82 14.09
N ASN A 234 2.60 -8.76 14.89
CA ASN A 234 1.26 -8.76 15.47
C ASN A 234 1.40 -9.32 16.89
N GLU A 235 1.54 -8.46 17.89
CA GLU A 235 1.78 -8.82 19.30
C GLU A 235 1.11 -7.80 20.23
N ASN A 236 0.63 -8.23 21.41
CA ASN A 236 0.09 -7.33 22.45
C ASN A 236 -1.02 -6.36 21.98
N ASN A 237 -1.91 -6.85 21.10
CA ASN A 237 -2.96 -6.08 20.42
C ASN A 237 -2.43 -5.03 19.40
N ILE A 238 -1.15 -5.09 18.99
CA ILE A 238 -0.51 -4.13 18.08
C ILE A 238 -0.04 -4.85 16.81
N VAL A 239 -0.33 -4.27 15.64
CA VAL A 239 0.10 -4.76 14.32
C VAL A 239 1.05 -3.75 13.65
N ASP A 240 2.34 -4.02 13.71
CA ASP A 240 3.35 -3.23 13.00
C ASP A 240 3.55 -3.76 11.57
N GLU A 241 3.76 -2.89 10.59
CA GLU A 241 4.35 -3.23 9.28
C GLU A 241 5.32 -2.12 8.85
N VAL A 242 6.56 -2.47 8.50
CA VAL A 242 7.60 -1.51 8.11
C VAL A 242 8.25 -1.93 6.79
N LEU A 243 7.85 -1.26 5.71
CA LEU A 243 8.51 -1.33 4.40
C LEU A 243 9.68 -0.34 4.37
N SER A 244 10.90 -0.78 4.03
CA SER A 244 12.05 0.14 3.91
C SER A 244 12.90 -0.11 2.67
N ILE A 245 13.57 0.95 2.20
CA ILE A 245 14.69 0.88 1.25
C ILE A 245 15.91 1.52 1.89
N LYS A 246 17.04 0.82 1.84
CA LYS A 246 18.37 1.33 2.22
C LYS A 246 19.33 1.25 1.04
N LYS A 247 20.29 2.16 1.02
CA LYS A 247 21.41 2.24 0.07
C LYS A 247 22.70 2.34 0.88
N ALA A 248 23.54 1.31 0.79
CA ALA A 248 24.43 0.91 1.88
C ALA A 248 23.65 0.90 3.22
N ASP A 249 24.22 1.43 4.29
CA ASP A 249 23.56 1.53 5.60
C ASP A 249 22.54 2.70 5.69
N ALA A 250 22.51 3.60 4.70
CA ALA A 250 21.65 4.78 4.72
C ALA A 250 20.20 4.43 4.32
N GLN A 251 19.25 4.71 5.21
CA GLN A 251 17.82 4.60 4.92
C GLN A 251 17.39 5.74 4.00
N ILE A 252 16.76 5.41 2.87
CA ILE A 252 16.35 6.39 1.85
C ILE A 252 14.82 6.47 1.67
N PHE A 253 14.11 5.40 2.03
CA PHE A 253 12.66 5.33 2.12
C PHE A 253 12.27 4.46 3.31
N GLU A 254 11.20 4.86 4.01
CA GLU A 254 10.49 4.04 4.98
C GLU A 254 8.99 4.34 4.89
N PHE A 255 8.17 3.30 4.97
CA PHE A 255 6.75 3.38 5.25
C PHE A 255 6.46 2.43 6.42
N ALA A 256 6.16 3.03 7.57
CA ALA A 256 5.80 2.31 8.78
C ALA A 256 4.31 2.48 9.06
N VAL A 257 3.66 1.40 9.49
CA VAL A 257 2.29 1.35 10.03
C VAL A 257 2.32 0.64 11.38
N ASN A 258 1.52 1.07 12.35
CA ASN A 258 1.47 0.49 13.71
C ASN A 258 0.03 0.49 14.26
N SER A 259 -0.65 -0.65 14.32
CA SER A 259 -2.12 -0.75 14.43
C SER A 259 -2.64 -1.35 15.73
N ASN A 260 -3.41 -0.60 16.52
CA ASN A 260 -4.15 -1.13 17.66
C ASN A 260 -5.32 -1.98 17.16
N ASN A 261 -5.19 -3.30 17.29
CA ASN A 261 -6.20 -4.28 16.91
C ASN A 261 -7.12 -4.68 18.06
N LYS A 262 -8.27 -5.28 17.72
CA LYS A 262 -9.29 -5.75 18.66
C LYS A 262 -9.10 -7.20 19.12
N ASN A 263 -7.86 -7.72 19.10
CA ASN A 263 -7.52 -9.12 19.29
C ASN A 263 -8.28 -10.07 18.34
N PHE A 264 -8.21 -9.79 17.05
CA PHE A 264 -8.76 -10.69 16.03
C PHE A 264 -7.88 -11.95 15.89
N ASN A 265 -8.53 -13.11 15.76
CA ASN A 265 -7.93 -14.32 15.18
C ASN A 265 -8.09 -14.33 13.66
N LEU A 266 -7.55 -15.34 12.97
CA LEU A 266 -7.65 -15.46 11.51
C LEU A 266 -9.10 -15.47 11.01
N GLN A 267 -10.03 -16.12 11.71
CA GLN A 267 -11.45 -16.19 11.32
C GLN A 267 -12.13 -14.82 11.41
N GLN A 268 -11.91 -14.07 12.49
CA GLN A 268 -12.43 -12.70 12.64
C GLN A 268 -11.90 -11.75 11.55
N LEU A 269 -10.69 -11.97 11.05
CA LEU A 269 -10.14 -11.24 9.90
C LEU A 269 -10.76 -11.66 8.54
N GLN A 270 -11.46 -12.81 8.47
CA GLN A 270 -12.24 -13.23 7.29
C GLN A 270 -13.66 -12.69 7.31
N ASP A 271 -14.25 -12.62 8.51
CA ASP A 271 -15.64 -12.23 8.75
C ASP A 271 -15.84 -10.73 8.95
N ALA A 272 -14.74 -9.94 9.03
CA ALA A 272 -14.77 -8.48 9.12
C ALA A 272 -15.43 -7.85 7.88
N GLU A 273 -16.48 -7.06 8.11
CA GLU A 273 -17.18 -6.29 7.08
C GLU A 273 -16.62 -4.86 7.04
N GLU A 274 -16.22 -4.31 8.19
CA GLU A 274 -15.70 -2.95 8.36
C GLU A 274 -14.28 -2.93 8.98
N VAL A 275 -13.53 -1.83 8.79
CA VAL A 275 -12.15 -1.71 9.35
C VAL A 275 -12.18 -1.68 10.89
N ASN A 276 -13.24 -1.11 11.45
CA ASN A 276 -13.52 -1.09 12.89
C ASN A 276 -13.84 -2.47 13.50
N ASP A 277 -14.10 -3.53 12.73
CA ASP A 277 -14.25 -4.87 13.31
C ASP A 277 -12.91 -5.39 13.86
N ILE A 278 -11.82 -5.00 13.21
CA ILE A 278 -10.47 -5.53 13.44
C ILE A 278 -9.52 -4.50 14.06
N LEU A 279 -9.66 -3.21 13.75
CA LEU A 279 -8.81 -2.13 14.25
C LEU A 279 -9.61 -1.12 15.07
N SER A 280 -9.12 -0.80 16.26
CA SER A 280 -9.54 0.41 16.98
C SER A 280 -8.86 1.66 16.42
N SER A 281 -7.61 1.50 15.95
CA SER A 281 -6.71 2.60 15.59
C SER A 281 -5.38 2.10 15.00
N ALA A 282 -4.49 3.00 14.57
CA ALA A 282 -3.13 2.70 14.08
C ALA A 282 -2.13 3.90 14.09
N ASN A 283 -1.06 3.91 13.31
CA ASN A 283 -0.18 5.06 13.02
C ASN A 283 0.34 4.83 11.62
N SER A 284 0.61 5.87 10.85
CA SER A 284 1.42 5.72 9.65
C SER A 284 2.44 6.83 9.50
N LEU A 285 3.62 6.45 9.03
CA LEU A 285 4.77 7.31 8.86
C LEU A 285 5.46 6.99 7.54
N ILE A 286 5.47 7.96 6.62
CA ILE A 286 6.31 7.93 5.41
C ILE A 286 7.56 8.76 5.71
N THR A 287 8.75 8.20 5.54
CA THR A 287 10.02 8.94 5.58
C THR A 287 10.69 8.91 4.21
N ILE A 288 10.94 10.06 3.60
CA ILE A 288 11.62 10.21 2.30
C ILE A 288 12.68 11.31 2.45
N GLY A 289 13.96 10.93 2.44
CA GLY A 289 15.06 11.89 2.66
C GLY A 289 14.88 12.65 3.98
N ASN A 290 14.71 13.96 3.90
CA ASN A 290 14.47 14.84 5.06
C ASN A 290 12.97 15.19 5.28
N ILE A 291 12.06 14.50 4.60
CA ILE A 291 10.60 14.63 4.78
C ILE A 291 10.12 13.48 5.69
N LYS A 292 9.28 13.82 6.67
CA LYS A 292 8.36 12.86 7.31
C LYS A 292 6.92 13.27 7.07
N ILE A 293 6.07 12.35 6.65
CA ILE A 293 4.60 12.51 6.64
C ILE A 293 4.06 11.57 7.71
N ALA A 294 3.49 12.13 8.78
CA ALA A 294 2.88 11.37 9.86
C ALA A 294 1.35 11.54 9.83
N MET A 295 0.62 10.44 9.82
CA MET A 295 -0.84 10.42 9.71
C MET A 295 -1.47 9.61 10.84
N TRP A 296 -2.61 10.11 11.32
CA TRP A 296 -3.29 9.66 12.53
C TRP A 296 -4.82 9.71 12.36
N ALA A 297 -5.57 8.67 12.75
CA ALA A 297 -7.02 8.64 12.96
C ALA A 297 -7.58 7.61 13.98
N ASP A 298 -8.51 8.05 14.82
CA ASP A 298 -9.27 7.21 15.75
C ASP A 298 -10.45 6.54 15.05
N ILE A 299 -10.29 5.27 14.66
CA ILE A 299 -11.28 4.54 13.87
C ILE A 299 -12.53 4.26 14.72
N ASP A 300 -12.33 3.83 15.98
CA ASP A 300 -13.42 3.60 16.92
C ASP A 300 -14.23 4.88 17.20
N GLN A 301 -13.56 6.02 17.42
CA GLN A 301 -14.29 7.26 17.62
C GLN A 301 -14.83 7.87 16.32
N TYR A 302 -14.18 7.68 15.18
CA TYR A 302 -14.69 8.09 13.87
C TYR A 302 -16.06 7.45 13.61
N VAL A 303 -16.13 6.12 13.67
CA VAL A 303 -17.38 5.38 13.44
C VAL A 303 -18.41 5.67 14.53
N ALA A 304 -18.01 5.70 15.81
CA ALA A 304 -18.95 6.00 16.90
C ALA A 304 -19.41 7.47 17.00
N ASN A 305 -18.94 8.37 16.12
CA ASN A 305 -19.37 9.77 16.05
C ASN A 305 -19.88 10.21 14.67
N ARG A 306 -19.73 9.42 13.60
CA ARG A 306 -20.50 9.63 12.36
C ARG A 306 -21.98 9.49 12.70
N GLN A 307 -22.81 10.36 12.16
CA GLN A 307 -24.25 10.32 12.31
C GLN A 307 -24.85 9.58 11.11
N ASP A 308 -25.74 8.63 11.37
CA ASP A 308 -26.57 8.04 10.32
C ASP A 308 -27.51 9.13 9.78
N ILE A 309 -27.20 9.65 8.60
CA ILE A 309 -27.97 10.73 7.99
C ILE A 309 -29.20 10.16 7.27
N GLU A 310 -30.37 10.45 7.83
CA GLU A 310 -31.66 10.11 7.20
C GLU A 310 -31.86 10.92 5.91
N TYR A 311 -31.86 10.22 4.78
CA TYR A 311 -32.14 10.75 3.44
C TYR A 311 -33.66 10.78 3.17
N PRO A 312 -34.17 11.71 2.33
CA PRO A 312 -35.57 11.71 1.93
C PRO A 312 -35.94 10.43 1.19
N ASP A 313 -36.98 9.72 1.63
CA ASP A 313 -37.55 8.60 0.88
C ASP A 313 -38.40 9.14 -0.29
N TRP A 314 -38.17 8.59 -1.49
CA TRP A 314 -38.94 8.92 -2.70
C TRP A 314 -40.46 8.78 -2.49
N TYR A 315 -40.91 7.77 -1.74
CA TYR A 315 -42.34 7.52 -1.53
C TYR A 315 -43.03 8.59 -0.68
N ASP A 316 -42.31 9.32 0.19
CA ASP A 316 -42.90 10.43 0.97
C ASP A 316 -43.26 11.63 0.10
N TYR A 317 -42.48 11.90 -0.95
CA TYR A 317 -42.71 13.02 -1.87
C TYR A 317 -43.67 12.63 -3.00
N PHE A 318 -43.57 11.42 -3.53
CA PHE A 318 -44.27 11.01 -4.75
C PHE A 318 -45.41 10.00 -4.56
N GLY A 319 -45.50 9.31 -3.42
CA GLY A 319 -46.34 8.12 -3.24
C GLY A 319 -47.86 8.32 -3.39
N ASN A 320 -48.33 9.58 -3.40
CA ASN A 320 -49.74 9.94 -3.63
C ASN A 320 -49.92 11.04 -4.69
N VAL A 321 -48.89 11.32 -5.50
CA VAL A 321 -48.88 12.45 -6.46
C VAL A 321 -49.00 11.93 -7.89
N GLU A 322 -49.98 12.44 -8.64
CA GLU A 322 -50.19 12.06 -10.04
C GLU A 322 -49.06 12.61 -10.93
N TYR A 323 -48.39 11.73 -11.67
CA TYR A 323 -47.30 12.04 -12.58
C TYR A 323 -47.73 13.03 -13.69
N ASP A 324 -46.79 13.81 -14.22
CA ASP A 324 -47.03 14.85 -15.25
C ASP A 324 -48.03 15.95 -14.80
N THR A 325 -48.04 16.26 -13.51
CA THR A 325 -48.86 17.36 -12.94
C THR A 325 -48.00 18.43 -12.26
N PRO A 326 -48.50 19.68 -12.14
CA PRO A 326 -47.84 20.73 -11.35
C PRO A 326 -47.58 20.37 -9.88
N ALA A 327 -48.31 19.39 -9.32
CA ALA A 327 -48.03 18.86 -8.00
C ALA A 327 -46.81 17.92 -8.01
N TYR A 328 -46.67 17.08 -9.05
CA TYR A 328 -45.50 16.21 -9.23
C TYR A 328 -44.22 17.03 -9.40
N PHE A 329 -44.23 18.06 -10.26
CA PHE A 329 -43.06 18.92 -10.49
C PHE A 329 -42.64 19.69 -9.23
N ALA A 330 -43.61 20.10 -8.41
CA ALA A 330 -43.35 20.72 -7.11
C ALA A 330 -42.78 19.73 -6.09
N ALA A 331 -43.27 18.49 -6.05
CA ALA A 331 -42.74 17.42 -5.21
C ALA A 331 -41.33 16.99 -5.63
N GLU A 332 -41.08 16.89 -6.94
CA GLU A 332 -39.78 16.59 -7.55
C GLU A 332 -38.72 17.61 -7.14
N LYS A 333 -39.03 18.91 -7.27
CA LYS A 333 -38.16 19.99 -6.81
C LYS A 333 -37.93 19.96 -5.30
N GLN A 334 -38.94 19.60 -4.49
CA GLN A 334 -38.81 19.50 -3.04
C GLN A 334 -37.97 18.29 -2.60
N TYR A 335 -38.09 17.16 -3.31
CA TYR A 335 -37.29 15.95 -3.08
C TYR A 335 -35.80 16.24 -3.29
N TYR A 336 -35.41 16.84 -4.42
CA TYR A 336 -34.00 17.19 -4.67
C TYR A 336 -33.48 18.23 -3.67
N GLN A 337 -34.29 19.24 -3.29
CA GLN A 337 -33.91 20.19 -2.22
C GLN A 337 -33.69 19.53 -0.86
N ALA A 338 -34.47 18.49 -0.53
CA ALA A 338 -34.25 17.70 0.68
C ALA A 338 -33.02 16.80 0.57
N GLN A 339 -32.74 16.25 -0.61
CA GLN A 339 -31.56 15.42 -0.87
C GLN A 339 -30.26 16.23 -0.77
N ASP A 340 -30.21 17.42 -1.37
CA ASP A 340 -29.10 18.38 -1.20
C ASP A 340 -28.90 18.76 0.28
N THR A 341 -30.01 19.00 1.00
CA THR A 341 -29.96 19.32 2.44
C THR A 341 -29.41 18.15 3.27
N ALA A 342 -29.70 16.90 2.88
CA ALA A 342 -29.13 15.71 3.49
C ALA A 342 -27.65 15.54 3.14
N ASN A 343 -27.25 15.67 1.86
CA ASN A 343 -25.87 15.64 1.40
C ASN A 343 -24.99 16.67 2.13
N VAL A 344 -25.45 17.93 2.20
CA VAL A 344 -24.72 19.02 2.88
C VAL A 344 -24.59 18.76 4.39
N ARG A 345 -25.51 18.00 4.98
CA ARG A 345 -25.46 17.60 6.39
C ARG A 345 -24.50 16.42 6.62
N ASP A 346 -24.47 15.42 5.73
CA ASP A 346 -23.51 14.30 5.83
C ASP A 346 -22.08 14.76 5.61
N ALA A 347 -21.81 15.51 4.52
CA ALA A 347 -20.48 16.05 4.25
C ALA A 347 -19.97 16.94 5.42
N ARG A 348 -20.85 17.71 6.08
CA ARG A 348 -20.48 18.47 7.28
C ARG A 348 -20.18 17.56 8.48
N ASN A 349 -20.99 16.53 8.71
CA ASN A 349 -20.72 15.58 9.78
C ASN A 349 -19.41 14.83 9.54
N GLU A 350 -19.18 14.31 8.34
CA GLU A 350 -17.93 13.63 7.98
C GLU A 350 -16.73 14.57 8.13
N ALA A 351 -16.79 15.82 7.64
CA ALA A 351 -15.72 16.80 7.84
C ALA A 351 -15.45 17.10 9.33
N GLU A 352 -16.48 17.30 10.16
CA GLU A 352 -16.33 17.55 11.61
C GLU A 352 -15.74 16.33 12.34
N VAL A 353 -16.19 15.13 11.99
CA VAL A 353 -15.75 13.85 12.59
C VAL A 353 -14.31 13.53 12.14
N MET A 354 -13.96 13.73 10.86
CA MET A 354 -12.59 13.65 10.36
C MET A 354 -11.70 14.67 11.08
N GLN A 355 -12.08 15.96 11.12
CA GLN A 355 -11.26 17.00 11.75
C GLN A 355 -10.98 16.78 13.24
N LYS A 356 -11.89 16.10 13.95
CA LYS A 356 -11.75 15.79 15.38
C LYS A 356 -10.99 14.50 15.64
N TYR A 357 -11.15 13.50 14.76
CA TYR A 357 -10.65 12.16 14.96
C TYR A 357 -9.52 11.74 14.04
N THR A 358 -9.13 12.55 13.06
CA THR A 358 -7.93 12.37 12.23
C THR A 358 -6.98 13.60 12.34
N LYS A 359 -5.74 13.43 11.88
CA LYS A 359 -4.68 14.43 11.73
C LYS A 359 -3.68 13.92 10.69
N ALA A 360 -3.11 14.81 9.89
CA ALA A 360 -1.84 14.53 9.21
C ALA A 360 -0.91 15.75 9.30
N VAL A 361 0.40 15.50 9.31
CA VAL A 361 1.45 16.53 9.25
C VAL A 361 2.57 16.11 8.32
N VAL A 362 3.08 17.07 7.56
CA VAL A 362 4.33 16.98 6.82
C VAL A 362 5.40 17.74 7.61
N VAL A 363 6.56 17.13 7.86
CA VAL A 363 7.61 17.62 8.75
C VAL A 363 8.95 17.66 8.01
N ASN A 364 9.67 18.77 8.16
CA ASN A 364 11.08 18.87 7.78
C ASN A 364 11.96 18.35 8.93
N THR A 365 12.66 17.23 8.72
CA THR A 365 13.49 16.62 9.77
C THR A 365 14.83 17.34 10.00
N GLN A 366 15.24 18.27 9.13
CA GLN A 366 16.45 19.08 9.35
C GLN A 366 16.20 20.20 10.35
N THR A 367 15.02 20.82 10.32
CA THR A 367 14.65 21.89 11.26
C THR A 367 13.80 21.41 12.43
N SER A 368 13.21 20.21 12.32
CA SER A 368 12.20 19.69 13.26
C SER A 368 10.97 20.61 13.36
N GLU A 369 10.45 20.99 12.20
CA GLU A 369 9.28 21.87 12.06
C GLU A 369 8.23 21.25 11.12
N ILE A 370 6.95 21.53 11.40
CA ILE A 370 5.83 21.21 10.50
C ILE A 370 5.89 22.12 9.27
N ILE A 371 5.91 21.53 8.08
CA ILE A 371 5.71 22.20 6.78
C ILE A 371 4.24 22.57 6.63
N SER A 372 3.37 21.57 6.74
CA SER A 372 1.91 21.72 6.69
C SER A 372 1.22 20.66 7.54
N SER A 373 0.01 20.97 7.97
CA SER A 373 -0.94 20.01 8.54
C SER A 373 -2.16 19.87 7.63
N LEU A 374 -3.00 18.87 7.94
CA LEU A 374 -4.25 18.62 7.22
C LEU A 374 -5.46 19.05 8.07
N GLU A 375 -6.30 19.89 7.50
CA GLU A 375 -7.67 20.18 7.94
C GLU A 375 -8.68 19.57 6.96
N TYR A 376 -9.95 19.48 7.38
CA TYR A 376 -11.05 19.01 6.53
C TYR A 376 -12.17 20.04 6.47
N ALA A 377 -12.73 20.23 5.27
CA ALA A 377 -13.84 21.15 5.05
C ALA A 377 -14.77 20.65 3.94
N VAL A 378 -16.00 21.14 3.94
CA VAL A 378 -16.94 20.87 2.84
C VAL A 378 -16.66 21.83 1.69
N LYS A 379 -16.31 21.26 0.54
CA LYS A 379 -16.32 21.91 -0.77
C LYS A 379 -17.63 21.56 -1.50
N TYR A 380 -17.81 22.13 -2.68
CA TYR A 380 -18.91 21.82 -3.59
C TYR A 380 -18.31 21.54 -4.98
N GLY A 381 -18.89 20.58 -5.71
CA GLY A 381 -18.50 20.22 -7.07
C GLY A 381 -18.86 21.29 -8.11
N GLU A 382 -18.70 20.96 -9.39
CA GLU A 382 -19.30 21.75 -10.46
C GLU A 382 -20.84 21.64 -10.38
N GLU A 383 -21.54 22.76 -10.57
CA GLU A 383 -23.00 22.83 -10.45
C GLU A 383 -23.68 22.01 -11.55
N TYR A 384 -24.30 20.88 -11.18
CA TYR A 384 -24.93 19.95 -12.12
C TYR A 384 -26.44 20.17 -12.20
N CYS A 385 -26.92 20.67 -13.33
CA CYS A 385 -28.34 20.97 -13.55
C CYS A 385 -29.09 19.80 -14.20
N LEU A 386 -29.94 19.15 -13.41
CA LEU A 386 -30.92 18.16 -13.87
C LEU A 386 -32.11 18.85 -14.55
N PRO A 387 -32.57 18.39 -15.72
CA PRO A 387 -33.86 18.79 -16.28
C PRO A 387 -34.99 18.16 -15.46
N LEU A 388 -35.87 19.00 -14.90
CA LEU A 388 -37.09 18.57 -14.24
C LEU A 388 -38.18 18.19 -15.25
N SER A 389 -39.17 17.45 -14.78
CA SER A 389 -40.24 16.91 -15.64
C SER A 389 -41.17 18.00 -16.22
N ASP A 390 -41.12 19.25 -15.72
CA ASP A 390 -41.79 20.42 -16.32
C ASP A 390 -40.98 21.15 -17.40
N GLY A 391 -39.74 20.73 -17.65
CA GLY A 391 -38.80 21.41 -18.56
C GLY A 391 -38.10 22.64 -17.95
N SER A 392 -38.25 22.88 -16.64
CA SER A 392 -37.31 23.72 -15.89
C SER A 392 -36.09 22.88 -15.45
N GLU A 393 -35.13 23.50 -14.76
CA GLU A 393 -33.93 22.83 -14.27
C GLU A 393 -33.82 22.92 -12.74
N TYR A 394 -33.23 21.90 -12.14
CA TYR A 394 -32.78 21.89 -10.75
C TYR A 394 -31.28 21.65 -10.74
N CYS A 395 -30.51 22.59 -10.20
CA CYS A 395 -29.07 22.46 -10.08
C CYS A 395 -28.75 21.90 -8.69
N GLU A 396 -28.24 20.66 -8.68
CA GLU A 396 -27.91 19.91 -7.48
C GLU A 396 -26.67 20.47 -6.80
N LEU A 397 -26.66 20.44 -5.47
CA LEU A 397 -25.45 20.63 -4.69
C LEU A 397 -24.77 19.27 -4.51
N ASP A 398 -23.56 19.15 -5.04
CA ASP A 398 -22.65 18.03 -4.79
C ASP A 398 -21.59 18.42 -3.74
N PRO A 399 -21.90 18.38 -2.42
CA PRO A 399 -20.95 18.67 -1.37
C PRO A 399 -20.07 17.46 -1.07
N TYR A 400 -18.76 17.67 -1.06
CA TYR A 400 -17.78 16.64 -0.69
C TYR A 400 -16.84 17.15 0.40
N VAL A 401 -16.26 16.22 1.15
CA VAL A 401 -15.21 16.52 2.12
C VAL A 401 -13.87 16.59 1.41
N ASP A 402 -13.22 17.75 1.53
CA ASP A 402 -11.92 18.04 0.95
C ASP A 402 -10.85 18.14 2.04
N ALA A 403 -9.61 17.85 1.64
CA ALA A 403 -8.44 17.76 2.50
C ALA A 403 -7.52 18.97 2.26
N ILE A 404 -7.58 19.93 3.19
CA ILE A 404 -6.93 21.24 3.06
C ILE A 404 -5.59 21.24 3.78
N LEU A 405 -4.52 21.55 3.05
CA LEU A 405 -3.19 21.78 3.61
C LEU A 405 -3.12 23.17 4.25
N VAL A 406 -2.66 23.22 5.50
CA VAL A 406 -2.51 24.45 6.30
C VAL A 406 -1.04 24.65 6.66
N PHE A 407 -0.48 25.80 6.27
CA PHE A 407 0.94 26.13 6.44
C PHE A 407 1.19 27.09 7.61
N GLY A 408 2.45 27.20 8.04
CA GLY A 408 2.85 28.01 9.20
C GLY A 408 2.72 29.54 9.03
N ASP A 409 2.50 30.02 7.81
CA ASP A 409 2.11 31.41 7.51
C ASP A 409 0.60 31.65 7.62
N GLY A 410 -0.19 30.60 7.88
CA GLY A 410 -1.65 30.62 7.95
C GLY A 410 -2.35 30.49 6.59
N SER A 411 -1.60 30.28 5.50
CA SER A 411 -2.19 29.99 4.20
C SER A 411 -2.87 28.61 4.19
N LYS A 412 -3.92 28.50 3.36
CA LYS A 412 -4.73 27.30 3.18
C LYS A 412 -4.91 27.05 1.68
N ILE A 413 -4.69 25.80 1.28
CA ILE A 413 -4.76 25.34 -0.11
C ILE A 413 -5.20 23.87 -0.10
N ASP A 414 -6.14 23.50 -0.97
CA ASP A 414 -6.52 22.10 -1.12
C ASP A 414 -5.38 21.26 -1.72
N PHE A 415 -5.43 19.95 -1.45
CA PHE A 415 -4.35 19.04 -1.83
C PHE A 415 -4.17 18.95 -3.36
N GLU A 416 -5.25 19.07 -4.13
CA GLU A 416 -5.24 19.05 -5.60
C GLU A 416 -4.48 20.25 -6.16
N THR A 417 -4.93 21.49 -5.86
CA THR A 417 -4.25 22.73 -6.31
C THR A 417 -2.80 22.81 -5.79
N PHE A 418 -2.51 22.23 -4.62
CA PHE A 418 -1.14 22.09 -4.15
C PHE A 418 -0.29 21.17 -5.04
N SER A 419 -0.85 20.07 -5.53
CA SER A 419 -0.13 19.07 -6.33
C SER A 419 0.04 19.43 -7.81
N ASP A 420 -0.80 20.31 -8.36
CA ASP A 420 -0.81 20.68 -9.78
C ASP A 420 0.53 21.25 -10.27
N SER A 421 1.09 22.19 -9.50
CA SER A 421 2.21 23.04 -9.92
C SER A 421 3.35 23.09 -8.90
N GLY A 422 4.57 23.43 -9.34
CA GLY A 422 5.76 23.50 -8.47
C GLY A 422 6.33 22.13 -8.11
N PHE A 423 6.16 21.16 -9.00
CA PHE A 423 6.63 19.78 -8.93
C PHE A 423 7.00 19.23 -10.32
N GLU A 424 7.16 20.10 -11.33
CA GLU A 424 7.34 19.75 -12.73
C GLU A 424 8.68 19.03 -12.99
N GLU A 425 9.75 19.39 -12.28
CA GLU A 425 11.03 18.68 -12.39
C GLU A 425 10.99 17.33 -11.64
N LEU A 426 10.20 17.19 -10.57
CA LEU A 426 9.95 15.89 -9.94
C LEU A 426 9.07 14.98 -10.78
N LYS A 427 8.04 15.52 -11.44
CA LYS A 427 7.20 14.78 -12.39
C LYS A 427 8.05 14.25 -13.55
N ALA A 428 8.94 15.08 -14.11
CA ALA A 428 9.89 14.66 -15.14
C ALA A 428 10.93 13.62 -14.66
N ASP A 429 11.61 13.85 -13.53
CA ASP A 429 12.56 12.87 -12.94
C ASP A 429 11.88 11.50 -12.69
N TYR A 430 10.59 11.51 -12.27
CA TYR A 430 9.80 10.29 -12.07
C TYR A 430 9.38 9.62 -13.39
N GLU A 431 8.94 10.38 -14.39
CA GLU A 431 8.60 9.85 -15.71
C GLU A 431 9.80 9.14 -16.35
N ASP A 432 10.96 9.81 -16.44
CA ASP A 432 12.22 9.23 -16.93
C ASP A 432 12.60 7.94 -16.18
N PHE A 433 12.45 7.93 -14.85
CA PHE A 433 12.66 6.75 -14.01
C PHE A 433 11.68 5.61 -14.33
N THR A 434 10.41 5.92 -14.62
CA THR A 434 9.43 4.92 -15.06
C THR A 434 9.57 4.47 -16.51
N ASP A 435 10.31 5.21 -17.34
CA ASP A 435 10.59 4.85 -18.72
C ASP A 435 11.78 3.89 -18.85
N LYS A 436 12.74 3.90 -17.90
CA LYS A 436 13.67 2.77 -17.68
C LYS A 436 12.93 1.45 -17.44
N PHE A 437 11.69 1.52 -16.96
CA PHE A 437 10.83 0.40 -16.55
C PHE A 437 9.81 -0.06 -17.61
N LYS A 438 10.01 0.35 -18.87
CA LYS A 438 9.29 -0.15 -20.05
C LYS A 438 10.09 -1.23 -20.80
#